data_AF-A0AAD9ZSV3-F1
#
_entry.id   AF-A0AAD9ZSV3-F1
#
_cell.length_a   1.000
_cell.length_b   1.000
_cell.length_c   1.000
_cell.angle_alpha   90.00
_cell.angle_beta   90.00
_cell.angle_gamma   90.00
#
_symmetry.space_group_name_H-M   'P 1'
#
loop_
_entity.id
_entity.type
_entity.pdbx_description
1 polymer ?
#
loop_
_entity_poly.entity_id
_entity_poly.type
_entity_poly.pdbx_seq_one_letter_code
_entity_poly.pdbx_strand_id
1 'polypeptide(L)'
;MQSGRSESGGPVTQRTQSLAASDTRSKHRIQAELKRLEQEARFLEEELEDLEKTDKASAACNEILINVEKRPDPQLPVTNGPLNPIWDRWFEGLQDSKGCKCWKGCKCWIL
;
A
#
# COMPACT_ATOMS: atom_id res chain seq x y z
N MET A 1 -29.64 -14.52 72.34
CA MET A 1 -28.68 -13.39 72.27
C MET A 1 -28.16 -13.32 70.85
N GLN A 2 -28.31 -12.16 70.19
CA GLN A 2 -27.73 -11.85 68.88
C GLN A 2 -26.21 -11.74 69.01
N SER A 3 -25.45 -12.16 68.00
CA SER A 3 -24.29 -11.39 67.56
C SER A 3 -23.84 -11.84 66.18
N GLY A 4 -24.06 -10.96 65.19
CA GLY A 4 -23.62 -11.16 63.83
C GLY A 4 -22.11 -11.00 63.67
N ARG A 5 -21.58 -11.59 62.62
CA ARG A 5 -20.31 -11.19 62.03
C ARG A 5 -20.46 -11.23 60.52
N SER A 6 -20.92 -10.11 59.97
CA SER A 6 -20.80 -9.81 58.56
C SER A 6 -19.31 -9.66 58.23
N GLU A 7 -18.71 -10.71 57.67
CA GLU A 7 -17.39 -10.60 57.07
C GLU A 7 -17.55 -9.94 55.70
N SER A 8 -17.43 -8.61 55.71
CA SER A 8 -17.19 -7.80 54.52
C SER A 8 -15.83 -8.20 53.92
N GLY A 9 -15.84 -9.17 53.01
CA GLY A 9 -14.73 -9.43 52.10
C GLY A 9 -14.47 -8.19 51.25
N GLY A 10 -13.40 -7.46 51.58
CA GLY A 10 -13.11 -6.15 50.99
C GLY A 10 -12.80 -6.17 49.48
N PRO A 11 -12.80 -4.99 48.84
CA PRO A 11 -12.68 -4.79 47.38
C PRO A 11 -11.28 -5.13 46.79
N VAL A 12 -10.38 -5.72 47.57
CA VAL A 12 -8.99 -6.00 47.16
C VAL A 12 -8.94 -7.14 46.14
N THR A 13 -9.73 -8.19 46.31
CA THR A 13 -9.72 -9.36 45.41
C THR A 13 -10.28 -9.05 44.01
N GLN A 14 -11.25 -8.13 43.93
CA GLN A 14 -11.86 -7.71 42.67
C GLN A 14 -10.90 -6.82 41.85
N ARG A 15 -10.08 -6.00 42.52
CA ARG A 15 -9.12 -5.11 41.86
C ARG A 15 -7.98 -5.92 41.18
N THR A 16 -7.46 -6.96 41.83
CA THR A 16 -6.42 -7.82 41.25
C THR A 16 -6.93 -8.63 40.05
N GLN A 17 -8.16 -9.12 40.10
CA GLN A 17 -8.79 -9.82 38.97
C GLN A 17 -9.02 -8.88 37.79
N SER A 18 -9.45 -7.63 38.03
CA SER A 18 -9.65 -6.63 36.98
C SER A 18 -8.36 -6.20 36.28
N LEU A 19 -7.25 -6.09 37.03
CA LEU A 19 -5.92 -5.76 36.48
C LEU A 19 -5.39 -6.92 35.62
N ALA A 20 -5.49 -8.16 36.10
CA ALA A 20 -5.09 -9.34 35.32
C ALA A 20 -5.93 -9.53 34.04
N ALA A 21 -7.23 -9.24 34.09
CA ALA A 21 -8.09 -9.26 32.90
C ALA A 21 -7.75 -8.14 31.91
N SER A 22 -7.38 -6.95 32.38
CA SER A 22 -6.91 -5.84 31.55
C SER A 22 -5.57 -6.16 30.88
N ASP A 23 -4.63 -6.76 31.61
CA ASP A 23 -3.31 -7.14 31.08
C ASP A 23 -3.38 -8.28 30.07
N THR A 24 -4.28 -9.24 30.27
CA THR A 24 -4.50 -10.28 29.25
C THR A 24 -5.15 -9.67 28.01
N ARG A 25 -6.15 -8.79 28.13
CA ARG A 25 -6.78 -8.12 26.97
C ARG A 25 -5.79 -7.27 26.16
N SER A 26 -4.89 -6.55 26.83
CA SER A 26 -3.85 -5.76 26.18
C SER A 26 -2.81 -6.64 25.47
N LYS A 27 -2.42 -7.77 26.09
CA LYS A 27 -1.55 -8.78 25.47
C LYS A 27 -2.15 -9.38 24.20
N HIS A 28 -3.43 -9.76 24.21
CA HIS A 28 -4.10 -10.29 23.01
C HIS A 28 -4.14 -9.26 21.88
N ARG A 29 -4.34 -7.97 22.21
CA ARG A 29 -4.28 -6.88 21.22
C ARG A 29 -2.89 -6.78 20.59
N ILE A 30 -1.84 -6.76 21.41
CA ILE A 30 -0.46 -6.69 20.92
C ILE A 30 -0.14 -7.91 20.05
N GLN A 31 -0.57 -9.10 20.47
CA GLN A 31 -0.35 -10.33 19.70
C GLN A 31 -1.11 -10.34 18.36
N ALA A 32 -2.31 -9.78 18.31
CA ALA A 32 -3.08 -9.66 17.07
C ALA A 32 -2.38 -8.70 16.08
N GLU A 33 -1.91 -7.55 16.56
CA GLU A 33 -1.14 -6.61 15.75
C GLU A 33 0.17 -7.21 15.26
N LEU A 34 0.89 -7.94 16.13
CA LEU A 34 2.12 -8.63 15.75
C LEU A 34 1.85 -9.64 14.63
N LYS A 35 0.82 -10.49 14.77
CA LYS A 35 0.45 -11.46 13.72
C LYS A 35 0.05 -10.79 12.41
N ARG A 36 -0.62 -9.63 12.47
CA ARG A 36 -0.98 -8.85 11.28
C ARG A 36 0.28 -8.35 10.57
N LEU A 37 1.22 -7.74 11.31
CA LEU A 37 2.48 -7.26 10.77
C LEU A 37 3.35 -8.39 10.22
N GLU A 38 3.41 -9.53 10.91
CA GLU A 38 4.11 -10.72 10.43
C GLU A 38 3.51 -11.25 9.12
N GLN A 39 2.20 -11.18 8.94
CA GLN A 39 1.55 -11.55 7.67
C GLN A 39 1.84 -10.54 6.57
N GLU A 40 1.81 -9.26 6.87
CA GLU A 40 2.14 -8.18 5.93
C GLU A 40 3.59 -8.28 5.46
N ALA A 41 4.53 -8.54 6.38
CA ALA A 41 5.94 -8.77 6.05
C ALA A 41 6.11 -9.96 5.10
N ARG A 42 5.44 -11.09 5.38
CA ARG A 42 5.48 -12.26 4.48
C ARG A 42 4.93 -11.95 3.09
N PHE A 43 3.82 -11.22 2.99
CA PHE A 43 3.25 -10.84 1.70
C PHE A 43 4.19 -9.94 0.90
N LEU A 44 4.85 -8.99 1.56
CA LEU A 44 5.80 -8.10 0.89
C LEU A 44 7.06 -8.85 0.44
N GLU A 45 7.54 -9.81 1.22
CA GLU A 45 8.67 -10.67 0.83
C GLU A 45 8.33 -11.51 -0.41
N GLU A 46 7.12 -12.08 -0.47
CA GLU A 46 6.62 -12.82 -1.64
C GLU A 46 6.47 -11.92 -2.88
N GLU A 47 5.86 -10.74 -2.73
CA GLU A 47 5.71 -9.77 -3.83
C GLU A 47 7.07 -9.31 -4.36
N LEU A 48 8.06 -9.11 -3.48
CA LEU A 48 9.41 -8.74 -3.89
C LEU A 48 10.09 -9.85 -4.70
N GLU A 49 9.92 -11.11 -4.28
CA GLU A 49 10.44 -12.28 -5.00
C GLU A 49 9.80 -12.39 -6.39
N ASP A 50 8.49 -12.14 -6.50
CA ASP A 50 7.78 -12.12 -7.78
C ASP A 50 8.25 -10.98 -8.67
N LEU A 51 8.44 -9.76 -8.12
CA LEU A 51 8.97 -8.61 -8.84
C LEU A 51 10.37 -8.86 -9.40
N GLU A 52 11.25 -9.56 -8.68
CA GLU A 52 12.57 -9.94 -9.18
C GLU A 52 12.50 -10.90 -10.37
N LYS A 53 11.46 -11.74 -10.43
CA LYS A 53 11.20 -12.65 -11.55
C LYS A 53 10.47 -11.98 -12.70
N THR A 54 9.79 -10.85 -12.48
CA THR A 54 9.04 -10.17 -13.54
C THR A 54 9.96 -9.57 -14.60
N ASP A 55 9.58 -9.76 -15.86
CA ASP A 55 10.30 -9.18 -16.99
C ASP A 55 10.15 -7.65 -17.04
N LYS A 56 11.05 -7.01 -17.79
CA LYS A 56 10.98 -5.56 -18.02
C LYS A 56 9.63 -5.17 -18.60
N ALA A 57 9.05 -4.08 -18.10
CA ALA A 57 7.84 -3.48 -18.65
C ALA A 57 7.93 -3.25 -20.17
N SER A 58 9.11 -2.91 -20.70
CA SER A 58 9.33 -2.74 -22.14
C SER A 58 9.05 -4.02 -22.95
N ALA A 59 9.34 -5.20 -22.40
CA ALA A 59 9.08 -6.48 -23.05
C ALA A 59 7.57 -6.72 -23.16
N ALA A 60 6.85 -6.59 -22.04
CA ALA A 60 5.40 -6.71 -22.00
C ALA A 60 4.70 -5.69 -22.92
N CYS A 61 5.17 -4.43 -22.93
CA CYS A 61 4.63 -3.41 -23.84
C CYS A 61 4.83 -3.79 -25.31
N ASN A 62 6.01 -4.30 -25.70
CA ASN A 62 6.27 -4.74 -27.07
C ASN A 62 5.37 -5.91 -27.47
N GLU A 63 5.15 -6.88 -26.58
CA GLU A 63 4.23 -7.99 -26.84
C GLU A 63 2.79 -7.51 -27.06
N ILE A 64 2.33 -6.54 -26.26
CA ILE A 64 1.02 -5.91 -26.44
C ILE A 64 0.93 -5.22 -27.79
N LEU A 65 1.93 -4.40 -28.15
CA LEU A 65 1.96 -3.70 -29.44
C LEU A 65 1.87 -4.68 -30.61
N ILE A 66 2.70 -5.73 -30.60
CA ILE A 66 2.69 -6.78 -31.62
C ILE A 66 1.30 -7.42 -31.73
N ASN A 67 0.63 -7.66 -30.61
CA ASN A 67 -0.70 -8.29 -30.61
C ASN A 67 -1.80 -7.35 -31.11
N VAL A 68 -1.75 -6.07 -30.76
CA VAL A 68 -2.69 -5.05 -31.22
C VAL A 68 -2.52 -4.77 -32.72
N GLU A 69 -1.29 -4.76 -33.23
CA GLU A 69 -1.01 -4.51 -34.65
C GLU A 69 -1.39 -5.67 -35.58
N LYS A 70 -1.37 -6.91 -35.08
CA LYS A 70 -1.65 -8.12 -35.89
C LYS A 70 -3.06 -8.16 -36.48
N ARG A 71 -4.07 -7.65 -35.77
CA ARG A 71 -5.46 -7.67 -36.24
C ARG A 71 -6.17 -6.37 -35.87
N PRO A 72 -6.55 -5.55 -36.86
CA PRO A 72 -7.28 -4.32 -36.58
C PRO A 72 -8.65 -4.65 -35.96
N ASP A 73 -9.00 -3.95 -34.90
CA ASP A 73 -10.30 -4.07 -34.25
C ASP A 73 -11.39 -3.52 -35.21
N PRO A 74 -12.42 -4.30 -35.57
CA PRO A 74 -13.51 -3.84 -36.43
C PRO A 74 -14.30 -2.64 -35.88
N GLN A 75 -14.27 -2.43 -34.56
CA GLN A 75 -14.95 -1.31 -33.91
C GLN A 75 -14.12 -0.02 -33.93
N LEU A 76 -12.82 -0.13 -34.23
CA LEU A 76 -11.93 1.01 -34.30
C LEU A 76 -11.74 1.41 -35.77
N PRO A 77 -11.92 2.70 -36.12
CA PRO A 77 -11.56 3.16 -37.45
C PRO A 77 -10.07 2.89 -37.68
N VAL A 78 -9.72 2.34 -38.85
CA VAL A 78 -8.31 2.17 -39.22
C VAL A 78 -7.70 3.56 -39.28
N THR A 79 -6.90 3.92 -38.27
CA THR A 79 -6.21 5.20 -38.19
C THR A 79 -5.05 5.19 -39.17
N ASN A 80 -5.35 5.34 -40.45
CA ASN A 80 -4.36 5.70 -41.47
C ASN A 80 -4.15 7.21 -41.38
N GLY A 81 -3.30 7.66 -40.46
CA GLY A 81 -3.05 9.08 -40.28
C GLY A 81 -1.73 9.33 -39.55
N PRO A 82 -1.10 10.50 -39.77
CA PRO A 82 0.09 10.88 -39.04
C PRO A 82 -0.20 10.91 -37.53
N LEU A 83 0.81 10.55 -36.73
CA LEU A 83 0.81 10.64 -35.27
C LEU A 83 0.14 11.95 -34.84
N ASN A 84 -0.92 11.84 -34.03
CA ASN A 84 -1.66 13.01 -33.60
C ASN A 84 -0.78 13.82 -32.62
N PRO A 85 -0.33 15.03 -32.98
CA PRO A 85 0.62 15.81 -32.19
C PRO A 85 0.02 16.31 -30.86
N ILE A 86 -1.28 16.15 -30.65
CA ILE A 86 -1.93 16.45 -29.36
C ILE A 86 -1.56 15.38 -28.30
N TRP A 87 -1.17 14.17 -28.73
CA TRP A 87 -0.76 13.10 -27.82
C TRP A 87 0.59 13.40 -27.18
N ASP A 88 1.49 14.06 -27.91
CA ASP A 88 2.78 14.49 -27.38
C ASP A 88 2.60 15.36 -26.14
N ARG A 89 1.58 16.23 -26.09
CA ARG A 89 1.25 17.05 -24.90
C ARG A 89 0.97 16.24 -23.62
N TRP A 90 0.50 15.00 -23.74
CA TRP A 90 0.21 14.13 -22.59
C TRP A 90 1.43 13.32 -22.14
N PHE A 91 2.36 13.03 -23.05
CA PHE A 91 3.59 12.27 -22.77
C PHE A 91 4.82 13.16 -22.55
N GLU A 92 4.75 14.41 -22.98
CA GLU A 92 5.67 15.47 -22.61
C GLU A 92 5.36 15.86 -21.16
N GLY A 93 6.08 15.22 -20.22
CA GLY A 93 6.08 15.65 -18.83
C GLY A 93 6.32 17.16 -18.74
N LEU A 94 5.62 17.82 -17.80
CA LEU A 94 5.51 19.29 -17.64
C LEU A 94 6.41 20.10 -18.60
N GLN A 95 5.86 20.49 -19.75
CA GLN A 95 6.51 21.38 -20.70
C GLN A 95 6.90 22.68 -19.98
N ASP A 96 8.21 22.85 -19.81
CA ASP A 96 8.87 24.02 -19.25
C ASP A 96 8.18 24.63 -18.01
N SER A 97 8.46 24.04 -16.84
CA SER A 97 8.80 24.97 -15.76
C SER A 97 10.04 25.71 -16.25
N LYS A 98 9.90 26.98 -16.65
CA LYS A 98 11.04 27.88 -16.81
C LYS A 98 11.96 27.59 -15.64
N GLY A 99 13.12 26.98 -15.92
CA GLY A 99 13.95 26.35 -14.89
C GLY A 99 14.02 27.24 -13.67
N CYS A 100 13.64 26.71 -12.51
CA CYS A 100 13.72 27.46 -11.26
C CYS A 100 15.11 28.14 -11.21
N LYS A 101 15.15 29.46 -11.02
CA LYS A 101 16.40 30.26 -11.02
C LYS A 101 17.32 29.96 -9.82
N CYS A 102 17.06 28.90 -9.07
CA CYS A 102 17.90 28.44 -7.99
C CYS A 102 19.29 28.05 -8.49
N TRP A 103 20.33 28.53 -7.83
CA TRP A 103 21.67 28.02 -8.07
C TRP A 103 21.77 26.55 -7.64
N LYS A 104 22.43 25.76 -8.49
CA LYS A 104 22.85 24.35 -8.37
C LYS A 104 22.27 23.61 -7.15
N GLY A 105 21.19 22.85 -7.36
CA GLY A 105 20.79 21.79 -6.41
C GLY A 105 19.29 21.58 -6.19
N CYS A 106 18.40 22.34 -6.82
CA CYS A 106 16.97 22.17 -6.55
C CYS A 106 16.38 21.01 -7.35
N LYS A 107 16.09 19.90 -6.66
CA LYS A 107 15.19 18.85 -7.17
C LYS A 107 13.75 19.33 -7.00
N CYS A 108 13.31 20.23 -7.86
CA CYS A 108 11.89 20.47 -8.08
C CYS A 108 11.34 19.33 -8.95
N TRP A 109 11.22 18.15 -8.33
CA TRP A 109 10.40 17.03 -8.78
C TRP A 109 9.25 16.97 -7.77
N ILE A 110 8.03 17.32 -8.18
CA ILE A 110 6.98 16.38 -8.61
C ILE A 110 6.72 15.35 -7.50
N LEU A 111 5.68 15.65 -6.70
CA LEU A 111 4.78 14.64 -6.15
C LEU A 111 4.11 13.91 -7.32
#